data_AF-X0KJV1-F1
#
_entry.id   AF-X0KJV1-F1
#
_cell.length_a   1.000
_cell.length_b   1.000
_cell.length_c   1.000
_cell.angle_alpha   90.00
_cell.angle_beta   90.00
_cell.angle_gamma   90.00
#
_symmetry.space_group_name_H-M   'P 1'
#
loop_
_entity.id
_entity.type
_entity.pdbx_description
1 polymer ?
#
loop_
_entity_poly.entity_id
_entity_poly.type
_entity_poly.pdbx_seq_one_letter_code
_entity_poly.pdbx_strand_id
1 'polypeptide(L)'
;MFTASSASITPHDQYSSSIGVLGCKIDTNRVAYWPGTVDCNNICVKVSNEGRDVHLLKIDSSGGAHDISYDAWNYLGFGESATKNPQQGGGIVMDYEFVHASRCNEILDNGKLPLSAANSMNYVVSCLDEPTSWVAQNYELYNINEPTCKRGVDEKCHLNLAVSNQPECPSGLGSGSSLNLKVENIIYGSGKSVVAP
;
A
#
# COMPACT_ATOMS: atom_id res chain seq x y z
N MET A 1 7.84 15.24 21.16
CA MET A 1 6.62 14.62 21.70
C MET A 1 5.82 14.16 20.50
N PHE A 2 5.81 12.87 20.21
CA PHE A 2 4.87 12.31 19.23
C PHE A 2 3.55 12.13 19.96
N THR A 3 2.50 12.82 19.50
CA THR A 3 1.15 12.62 20.04
C THR A 3 0.61 11.34 19.40
N ALA A 4 0.54 10.26 20.18
CA ALA A 4 -0.22 9.08 19.79
C ALA A 4 -1.68 9.50 19.60
N SER A 5 -2.21 9.25 18.40
CA SER A 5 -3.62 9.48 18.06
C SER A 5 -4.36 8.16 18.18
N SER A 6 -5.66 8.21 18.47
CA SER A 6 -6.51 7.01 18.49
C SER A 6 -7.62 7.12 17.45
N ALA A 7 -7.95 6.02 16.79
CA ALA A 7 -9.08 5.95 15.87
C ALA A 7 -9.83 4.62 16.01
N SER A 8 -11.09 4.61 15.59
CA SER A 8 -11.85 3.38 15.37
C SER A 8 -11.35 2.74 14.07
N ILE A 9 -10.52 1.70 14.18
CA ILE A 9 -9.88 1.02 13.05
C ILE A 9 -10.69 -0.21 12.62
N THR A 10 -10.97 -0.30 11.33
CA THR A 10 -11.85 -1.31 10.71
C THR A 10 -11.07 -2.24 9.76
N PRO A 11 -11.55 -3.48 9.56
CA PRO A 11 -10.93 -4.41 8.62
C PRO A 11 -11.32 -4.11 7.18
N HIS A 12 -10.34 -4.15 6.26
CA HIS A 12 -10.50 -4.05 4.82
C HIS A 12 -9.95 -5.32 4.15
N ASP A 13 -10.79 -6.06 3.43
CA ASP A 13 -10.40 -7.33 2.84
C ASP A 13 -9.96 -7.24 1.37
N GLN A 14 -10.22 -6.10 0.69
CA GLN A 14 -9.85 -5.91 -0.70
C GLN A 14 -8.61 -5.04 -0.85
N TYR A 15 -7.61 -5.49 -1.61
CA TYR A 15 -6.48 -4.64 -1.96
C TYR A 15 -6.89 -3.54 -2.94
N SER A 16 -6.48 -2.31 -2.65
CA SER A 16 -6.56 -1.17 -3.55
C SER A 16 -5.46 -0.16 -3.25
N SER A 17 -5.20 0.75 -4.19
CA SER A 17 -4.28 1.87 -4.00
C SER A 17 -4.70 3.05 -4.88
N SER A 18 -4.90 4.21 -4.25
CA SER A 18 -5.20 5.47 -4.95
C SER A 18 -3.99 6.13 -5.59
N ILE A 19 -2.78 5.74 -5.17
CA ILE A 19 -1.51 6.26 -5.73
C ILE A 19 -0.82 5.28 -6.69
N GLY A 20 -1.45 4.14 -6.98
CA GLY A 20 -0.95 3.18 -7.96
C GLY A 20 0.18 2.27 -7.45
N VAL A 21 0.23 1.98 -6.15
CA VAL A 21 1.16 0.98 -5.59
C VAL A 21 0.76 -0.42 -6.05
N LEU A 22 1.75 -1.21 -6.44
CA LEU A 22 1.56 -2.54 -7.01
C LEU A 22 1.51 -3.60 -5.91
N GLY A 23 0.34 -4.20 -5.70
CA GLY A 23 0.10 -5.17 -4.63
C GLY A 23 0.91 -6.46 -4.78
N CYS A 24 1.33 -6.79 -6.02
CA CYS A 24 2.16 -7.96 -6.28
C CYS A 24 3.64 -7.77 -5.90
N LYS A 25 4.01 -6.59 -5.39
CA LYS A 25 5.38 -6.22 -5.00
C LYS A 25 5.48 -5.72 -3.55
N ILE A 26 4.42 -5.93 -2.77
CA ILE A 26 4.35 -5.59 -1.35
C ILE A 26 3.61 -6.67 -0.57
N ASP A 27 3.75 -6.66 0.76
CA ASP A 27 2.85 -7.43 1.63
C ASP A 27 1.50 -6.73 1.77
N THR A 28 0.48 -7.21 1.05
CA THR A 28 -0.88 -6.67 1.10
C THR A 28 -1.60 -6.91 2.42
N ASN A 29 -1.05 -7.76 3.31
CA ASN A 29 -1.54 -7.94 4.67
C ASN A 29 -1.04 -6.84 5.63
N ARG A 30 -0.28 -5.86 5.12
CA ARG A 30 0.26 -4.72 5.90
C ARG A 30 -0.03 -3.38 5.23
N VAL A 31 -1.30 -3.15 4.87
CA VAL A 31 -1.75 -1.93 4.18
C VAL A 31 -2.74 -1.14 5.03
N ALA A 32 -2.67 0.19 4.94
CA ALA A 32 -3.61 1.13 5.54
C ALA A 32 -4.35 1.95 4.46
N TYR A 33 -5.66 2.09 4.64
CA TYR A 33 -6.62 2.85 3.84
C TYR A 33 -7.19 3.96 4.72
N TRP A 34 -6.46 5.07 4.81
CA TRP A 34 -6.67 6.12 5.82
C TRP A 34 -7.49 7.29 5.29
N PRO A 35 -8.05 8.16 6.16
CA PRO A 35 -8.66 9.39 5.71
C PRO A 35 -7.62 10.33 5.08
N GLY A 36 -8.08 11.09 4.09
CA GLY A 36 -7.26 12.13 3.45
C GLY A 36 -6.32 11.59 2.37
N THR A 37 -5.54 12.49 1.79
CA THR A 37 -4.62 12.16 0.70
C THR A 37 -3.40 11.39 1.21
N VAL A 38 -2.84 10.53 0.36
CA VAL A 38 -1.52 9.95 0.58
C VAL A 38 -0.48 11.02 0.24
N ASP A 39 0.44 11.30 1.18
CA ASP A 39 1.51 12.29 1.01
C ASP A 39 2.85 11.59 0.75
N CYS A 40 3.93 12.35 0.59
CA CYS A 40 5.23 11.83 0.17
C CYS A 40 6.15 11.34 1.30
N ASN A 41 5.73 11.44 2.57
CA ASN A 41 6.55 11.13 3.75
C ASN A 41 5.84 10.25 4.79
N ASN A 42 4.60 10.56 5.12
CA ASN A 42 3.75 9.87 6.10
C ASN A 42 3.00 8.70 5.45
N ILE A 43 3.76 7.84 4.75
CA ILE A 43 3.23 6.63 4.11
C ILE A 43 3.39 5.38 4.97
N CYS A 44 4.00 5.50 6.15
CA CYS A 44 4.13 4.40 7.10
C CYS A 44 3.48 4.77 8.42
N VAL A 45 2.49 3.98 8.83
CA VAL A 45 1.77 4.16 10.07
C VAL A 45 2.03 2.96 10.98
N LYS A 46 2.44 3.22 12.21
CA LYS A 46 2.45 2.22 13.27
C LYS A 46 1.06 2.21 13.90
N VAL A 47 0.44 1.03 13.99
CA VAL A 47 -0.83 0.83 14.71
C VAL A 47 -0.60 -0.13 15.85
N SER A 48 -1.12 0.20 17.03
CA SER A 48 -0.91 -0.56 18.26
C SER A 48 -2.22 -0.81 19.01
N ASN A 49 -2.36 -2.01 19.57
CA ASN A 49 -3.50 -2.39 20.39
C ASN A 49 -3.09 -3.46 21.42
N GLU A 50 -3.40 -3.25 22.70
CA GLU A 50 -3.16 -4.21 23.79
C GLU A 50 -1.75 -4.85 23.80
N GLY A 51 -0.71 -4.04 23.58
CA GLY A 51 0.69 -4.49 23.57
C GLY A 51 1.15 -5.17 22.28
N ARG A 52 0.30 -5.26 21.26
CA ARG A 52 0.63 -5.67 19.90
C ARG A 52 0.80 -4.44 19.03
N ASP A 53 1.73 -4.50 18.08
CA ASP A 53 1.85 -3.46 17.05
C ASP A 53 2.26 -4.04 15.69
N VAL A 54 1.95 -3.29 14.64
CA VAL A 54 2.39 -3.53 13.26
C VAL A 54 2.68 -2.21 12.57
N HIS A 55 3.56 -2.24 11.58
CA HIS A 55 3.73 -1.16 10.60
C HIS A 55 2.87 -1.45 9.39
N LEU A 56 2.22 -0.41 8.85
CA LEU A 56 1.32 -0.50 7.71
C LEU A 56 1.66 0.59 6.70
N LEU A 57 1.60 0.22 5.42
CA LEU A 57 1.84 1.14 4.32
C LEU A 57 0.53 1.85 3.95
N LYS A 58 0.47 3.18 4.16
CA LYS A 58 -0.65 4.03 3.77
C LYS A 58 -0.53 4.38 2.28
N ILE A 59 -1.31 3.70 1.45
CA ILE A 59 -1.26 3.81 -0.03
C ILE A 59 -2.63 4.03 -0.65
N ASP A 60 -3.65 4.16 0.18
CA ASP A 60 -4.99 4.42 -0.27
C ASP A 60 -5.71 5.35 0.69
N SER A 61 -6.75 5.98 0.16
CA SER A 61 -7.63 6.88 0.88
C SER A 61 -8.99 6.23 1.07
N SER A 62 -9.47 6.17 2.30
CA SER A 62 -10.87 5.88 2.58
C SER A 62 -11.60 7.20 2.82
N GLY A 63 -12.91 7.26 2.53
CA GLY A 63 -13.74 8.48 2.61
C GLY A 63 -14.00 8.99 4.04
N GLY A 64 -13.05 8.84 4.97
CA GLY A 64 -13.13 9.24 6.38
C GLY A 64 -12.86 8.11 7.38
N ALA A 65 -12.75 6.86 6.91
CA ALA A 65 -12.54 5.68 7.76
C ALA A 65 -11.06 5.43 8.05
N HIS A 66 -10.74 4.62 9.05
CA HIS A 66 -9.37 4.16 9.27
C HIS A 66 -9.37 2.66 9.04
N ASP A 67 -9.24 2.22 7.79
CA ASP A 67 -9.28 0.80 7.47
C ASP A 67 -7.88 0.25 7.28
N ILE A 68 -7.62 -0.95 7.78
CA ILE A 68 -6.36 -1.67 7.55
C ILE A 68 -6.65 -3.03 6.95
N SER A 69 -5.66 -3.63 6.29
CA SER A 69 -5.75 -5.00 5.81
C SER A 69 -6.36 -5.93 6.88
N TYR A 70 -7.30 -6.78 6.46
CA TYR A 70 -8.06 -7.62 7.37
C TYR A 70 -7.15 -8.47 8.28
N ASP A 71 -6.03 -8.97 7.76
CA ASP A 71 -5.03 -9.67 8.57
C ASP A 71 -4.44 -8.81 9.70
N ALA A 72 -4.05 -7.58 9.41
CA ALA A 72 -3.48 -6.68 10.41
C ALA A 72 -4.52 -6.34 11.49
N TRP A 73 -5.76 -6.06 11.09
CA TRP A 73 -6.87 -5.84 12.03
C TRP A 73 -7.11 -7.05 12.92
N ASN A 74 -7.12 -8.25 12.34
CA ASN A 74 -7.35 -9.49 13.08
C ASN A 74 -6.21 -9.76 14.09
N TYR A 75 -4.97 -9.55 13.68
CA TYR A 75 -3.81 -9.71 14.56
C TYR A 75 -3.81 -8.69 15.70
N LEU A 76 -4.04 -7.40 15.40
CA LEU A 76 -4.06 -6.36 16.41
C LEU A 76 -5.22 -6.54 17.40
N GLY A 77 -6.41 -6.91 16.90
CA GLY A 77 -7.59 -7.13 17.74
C GLY A 77 -7.52 -8.39 18.59
N PHE A 78 -6.97 -9.49 18.05
CA PHE A 78 -7.20 -10.83 18.60
C PHE A 78 -5.94 -11.70 18.69
N GLY A 79 -4.78 -11.19 18.27
CA GLY A 79 -3.48 -11.85 18.43
C GLY A 79 -3.15 -12.93 17.40
N GLU A 80 -4.00 -13.16 16.40
CA GLU A 80 -3.78 -14.18 15.37
C GLU A 80 -4.05 -13.63 13.95
N SER A 81 -3.40 -14.21 12.95
CA SER A 81 -3.67 -13.91 11.54
C SER A 81 -5.11 -14.25 11.15
N ALA A 82 -5.71 -13.47 10.26
CA ALA A 82 -7.03 -13.74 9.71
C ALA A 82 -7.10 -15.07 8.94
N THR A 83 -5.98 -15.54 8.38
CA THR A 83 -5.91 -16.85 7.70
C THR A 83 -5.96 -18.03 8.67
N LYS A 84 -5.59 -17.81 9.94
CA LYS A 84 -5.53 -18.85 10.97
C LYS A 84 -6.81 -18.90 11.81
N ASN A 85 -7.28 -17.73 12.26
CA ASN A 85 -8.44 -17.62 13.14
C ASN A 85 -9.22 -16.34 12.80
N PRO A 86 -10.00 -16.36 11.71
CA PRO A 86 -10.71 -15.19 11.22
C PRO A 86 -11.79 -14.75 12.21
N GLN A 87 -11.72 -13.48 12.62
CA GLN A 87 -12.69 -12.82 13.46
C GLN A 87 -13.59 -11.91 12.65
N GLN A 88 -14.82 -11.73 13.10
CA GLN A 88 -15.77 -10.77 12.55
C GLN A 88 -16.04 -9.68 13.58
N GLY A 89 -16.36 -8.49 13.12
CA GLY A 89 -16.45 -7.27 13.91
C GLY A 89 -16.23 -6.01 13.07
N GLY A 90 -16.38 -4.85 13.72
CA GLY A 90 -16.17 -3.54 13.11
C GLY A 90 -15.00 -2.81 13.74
N GLY A 91 -15.21 -1.52 14.02
CA GLY A 91 -14.20 -0.65 14.58
C GLY A 91 -13.69 -1.09 15.94
N ILE A 92 -12.37 -1.20 16.08
CA ILE A 92 -11.68 -1.31 17.37
C ILE A 92 -10.92 -0.01 17.58
N VAL A 93 -11.05 0.60 18.77
CA VAL A 93 -10.26 1.79 19.09
C VAL A 93 -8.82 1.36 19.31
N MET A 94 -7.92 1.83 18.46
CA MET A 94 -6.49 1.52 18.51
C MET A 94 -5.68 2.81 18.40
N ASP A 95 -4.46 2.77 18.93
CA ASP A 95 -3.50 3.87 18.82
C ASP A 95 -2.75 3.79 17.49
N TYR A 96 -2.46 4.94 16.90
CA TYR A 96 -1.62 5.04 15.71
C TYR A 96 -0.71 6.26 15.74
N GLU A 97 0.42 6.13 15.06
CA GLU A 97 1.36 7.22 14.81
C GLU A 97 2.00 7.06 13.43
N PHE A 98 2.14 8.18 12.71
CA PHE A 98 2.97 8.19 11.51
C PHE A 98 4.44 8.12 11.92
N VAL A 99 5.14 7.15 11.35
CA VAL A 99 6.57 6.92 11.57
C VAL A 99 7.32 7.15 10.27
N HIS A 100 8.65 7.26 10.36
CA HIS A 100 9.48 7.39 9.17
C HIS A 100 9.21 6.23 8.20
N ALA A 101 9.03 6.53 6.91
CA ALA A 101 8.62 5.58 5.88
C ALA A 101 9.50 4.32 5.81
N SER A 102 10.80 4.43 6.13
CA SER A 102 11.73 3.30 6.17
C SER A 102 11.34 2.20 7.18
N ARG A 103 10.46 2.48 8.14
CA ARG A 103 9.91 1.45 9.05
C ARG A 103 9.01 0.44 8.35
N CYS A 104 8.52 0.79 7.16
CA CYS A 104 7.73 -0.09 6.30
C CYS A 104 8.59 -0.81 5.25
N ASN A 105 9.91 -0.74 5.30
CA ASN A 105 10.78 -1.38 4.29
C ASN A 105 10.58 -2.90 4.20
N GLU A 106 10.20 -3.57 5.29
CA GLU A 106 9.91 -5.01 5.30
C GLU A 106 8.63 -5.38 4.52
N ILE A 107 7.76 -4.40 4.26
CA ILE A 107 6.55 -4.55 3.45
C ILE A 107 6.90 -4.46 1.95
N LEU A 108 8.08 -3.93 1.59
CA LEU A 108 8.49 -3.63 0.22
C LEU A 108 9.53 -4.63 -0.27
N ASP A 109 9.38 -5.19 -1.47
CA ASP A 109 10.29 -6.21 -2.02
C ASP A 109 11.78 -5.80 -2.02
N ASN A 110 12.07 -4.53 -2.31
CA ASN A 110 13.43 -4.01 -2.44
C ASN A 110 13.65 -2.71 -1.66
N GLY A 111 12.77 -2.42 -0.69
CA GLY A 111 12.81 -1.18 0.09
C GLY A 111 12.42 0.09 -0.69
N LYS A 112 11.94 -0.03 -1.94
CA LYS A 112 11.38 1.08 -2.72
C LYS A 112 9.89 0.91 -2.91
N LEU A 113 9.17 2.02 -3.02
CA LEU A 113 7.73 2.04 -3.28
C LEU A 113 7.45 1.66 -4.75
N PRO A 114 6.84 0.49 -5.03
CA PRO A 114 6.63 0.02 -6.39
C PRO A 114 5.35 0.64 -6.97
N LEU A 115 5.50 1.50 -7.97
CA LEU A 115 4.41 2.28 -8.54
C LEU A 115 4.16 1.90 -10.01
N SER A 116 2.88 1.94 -10.41
CA SER A 116 2.48 1.78 -11.81
C SER A 116 2.98 2.97 -12.65
N ALA A 117 3.85 2.71 -13.63
CA ALA A 117 4.35 3.74 -14.53
C ALA A 117 3.22 4.45 -15.30
N ALA A 118 2.17 3.71 -15.66
CA ALA A 118 1.05 4.25 -16.44
C ALA A 118 0.06 5.06 -15.58
N ASN A 119 -0.10 4.72 -14.29
CA ASN A 119 -1.23 5.22 -13.48
C ASN A 119 -0.84 5.91 -12.17
N SER A 120 0.44 6.10 -11.86
CA SER A 120 0.90 6.79 -10.63
C SER A 120 1.48 8.19 -10.85
N MET A 121 1.57 8.66 -12.10
CA MET A 121 2.40 9.82 -12.44
C MET A 121 2.02 11.12 -11.73
N ASN A 122 0.74 11.35 -11.46
CA ASN A 122 0.32 12.53 -10.69
C ASN A 122 0.94 12.55 -9.29
N TYR A 123 0.99 11.40 -8.62
CA TYR A 123 1.58 11.25 -7.29
C TYR A 123 3.11 11.34 -7.34
N VAL A 124 3.74 10.66 -8.31
CA VAL A 124 5.20 10.69 -8.48
C VAL A 124 5.68 12.12 -8.73
N VAL A 125 5.05 12.85 -9.65
CA VAL A 125 5.43 14.23 -9.96
C VAL A 125 5.25 15.12 -8.74
N SER A 126 4.13 15.02 -8.01
CA SER A 126 3.92 15.81 -6.80
C SER A 126 4.99 15.53 -5.74
N CYS A 127 5.46 14.28 -5.62
CA CYS A 127 6.52 13.97 -4.66
C CYS A 127 7.90 14.41 -5.14
N LEU A 128 8.17 14.41 -6.44
CA LEU A 128 9.42 14.94 -6.99
C LEU A 128 9.56 16.46 -6.80
N ASP A 129 8.45 17.19 -6.70
CA ASP A 129 8.44 18.61 -6.29
C ASP A 129 8.86 18.80 -4.82
N GLU A 130 8.85 17.73 -4.02
CA GLU A 130 9.41 17.64 -2.66
C GLU A 130 10.65 16.72 -2.66
N PRO A 131 11.82 17.16 -3.19
CA PRO A 131 12.96 16.28 -3.45
C PRO A 131 13.60 15.65 -2.19
N THR A 132 13.30 16.20 -1.02
CA THR A 132 13.73 15.65 0.28
C THR A 132 12.74 14.64 0.86
N SER A 133 11.59 14.45 0.23
CA SER A 133 10.61 13.46 0.66
C SER A 133 11.14 12.04 0.49
N TRP A 134 10.70 11.13 1.36
CA TRP A 134 11.14 9.74 1.27
C TRP A 134 10.74 9.11 -0.07
N VAL A 135 9.52 9.39 -0.55
CA VAL A 135 9.01 8.84 -1.82
C VAL A 135 9.84 9.32 -3.00
N ALA A 136 10.18 10.61 -3.10
CA ALA A 136 11.02 11.13 -4.18
C ALA A 136 12.37 10.42 -4.30
N GLN A 137 12.89 9.92 -3.17
CA GLN A 137 14.18 9.26 -3.08
C GLN A 137 14.09 7.72 -3.19
N ASN A 138 12.90 7.14 -2.97
CA ASN A 138 12.72 5.71 -2.76
C ASN A 138 11.49 5.15 -3.49
N TYR A 139 11.23 5.58 -4.73
CA TYR A 139 10.23 4.96 -5.59
C TYR A 139 10.86 4.15 -6.72
N GLU A 140 10.07 3.26 -7.31
CA GLU A 140 10.42 2.55 -8.53
C GLU A 140 9.18 2.40 -9.41
N LEU A 141 9.33 2.68 -10.71
CA LEU A 141 8.24 2.58 -11.67
C LEU A 141 8.31 1.26 -12.41
N TYR A 142 7.17 0.62 -12.57
CA TYR A 142 7.03 -0.62 -13.33
C TYR A 142 6.00 -0.48 -14.43
N ASN A 143 6.22 -1.17 -15.55
CA ASN A 143 5.28 -1.21 -16.68
C ASN A 143 4.06 -2.12 -16.42
N ILE A 144 3.52 -2.07 -15.20
CA ILE A 144 2.34 -2.79 -14.75
C ILE A 144 1.22 -1.77 -14.63
N ASN A 145 0.09 -2.03 -15.28
CA ASN A 145 -0.95 -1.02 -15.46
C ASN A 145 -1.81 -0.85 -14.22
N GLU A 146 -2.09 -1.91 -13.47
CA GLU A 146 -3.08 -1.87 -12.41
C GLU A 146 -2.51 -2.31 -11.05
N PRO A 147 -2.98 -1.75 -9.93
CA PRO A 147 -2.53 -2.12 -8.58
C PRO A 147 -2.63 -3.63 -8.29
N THR A 148 -3.61 -4.33 -8.87
CA THR A 148 -3.81 -5.78 -8.72
C THR A 148 -2.94 -6.62 -9.67
N CYS A 149 -2.04 -5.98 -10.43
CA CYS A 149 -1.01 -6.58 -11.27
C CYS A 149 -1.46 -7.58 -12.34
N LYS A 150 -2.67 -7.42 -12.89
CA LYS A 150 -3.19 -8.34 -13.91
C LYS A 150 -2.65 -8.09 -15.31
N ARG A 151 -2.31 -6.84 -15.62
CA ARG A 151 -1.89 -6.41 -16.96
C ARG A 151 -0.62 -5.58 -16.93
N GLY A 152 0.21 -5.77 -17.94
CA GLY A 152 1.46 -5.07 -18.15
C GLY A 152 2.61 -5.98 -18.52
N VAL A 153 3.81 -5.48 -18.27
CA VAL A 153 5.08 -6.21 -18.34
C VAL A 153 5.81 -5.96 -17.02
N ASP A 154 6.31 -7.01 -16.38
CA ASP A 154 7.10 -6.87 -15.16
C ASP A 154 8.53 -6.41 -15.48
N GLU A 155 8.64 -5.15 -15.88
CA GLU A 155 9.89 -4.46 -16.21
C GLU A 155 9.90 -3.09 -15.55
N LYS A 156 11.11 -2.59 -15.24
CA LYS A 156 11.30 -1.27 -14.68
C LYS A 156 11.23 -0.21 -15.78
N CYS A 157 10.65 0.94 -15.43
CA CYS A 157 10.63 2.13 -16.28
C CYS A 157 11.49 3.22 -15.67
N HIS A 158 12.04 4.07 -16.53
CA HIS A 158 12.82 5.24 -16.13
C HIS A 158 12.00 6.52 -16.37
N LEU A 159 12.09 7.48 -15.47
CA LEU A 159 11.44 8.78 -15.62
C LEU A 159 12.49 9.89 -15.67
N ASN A 160 12.42 10.71 -16.72
CA ASN A 160 13.19 11.94 -16.84
C ASN A 160 12.26 13.10 -17.20
N LEU A 161 11.83 13.85 -16.18
CA LEU A 161 10.91 14.99 -16.34
C LEU A 161 11.49 16.14 -17.17
N ALA A 162 12.81 16.21 -17.37
CA ALA A 162 13.42 17.18 -18.28
C ALA A 162 13.18 16.84 -19.76
N VAL A 163 12.79 15.59 -20.06
CA VAL A 163 12.54 15.09 -21.42
C VAL A 163 11.05 14.86 -21.65
N SER A 164 10.38 14.19 -20.72
CA SER A 164 8.97 13.78 -20.87
C SER A 164 8.27 13.63 -19.52
N ASN A 165 6.97 13.87 -19.49
CA ASN A 165 6.11 13.56 -18.35
C ASN A 165 5.66 12.08 -18.33
N GLN A 166 6.07 11.28 -19.31
CA GLN A 166 5.80 9.85 -19.39
C GLN A 166 7.06 9.03 -19.10
N PRO A 167 6.97 7.97 -18.28
CA PRO A 167 8.08 7.04 -18.09
C PRO A 167 8.43 6.27 -19.37
N GLU A 168 9.72 6.05 -19.58
CA GLU A 168 10.28 5.20 -20.63
C GLU A 168 10.39 3.77 -20.11
N CYS A 169 9.69 2.83 -20.75
CA CYS A 169 9.73 1.41 -20.44
C CYS A 169 10.33 0.61 -21.62
N PRO A 170 11.13 -0.44 -21.39
CA PRO A 170 11.78 -1.20 -22.47
C PRO A 170 10.82 -1.75 -23.54
N SER A 171 9.63 -2.20 -23.14
CA SER A 171 8.60 -2.73 -24.05
C SER A 171 7.62 -1.65 -24.55
N GLY A 172 7.86 -0.37 -24.23
CA GLY A 172 6.91 0.72 -24.40
C GLY A 172 5.87 0.78 -23.27
N LEU A 173 5.48 2.00 -22.89
CA LEU A 173 4.56 2.25 -21.78
C LEU A 173 3.14 1.75 -22.11
N GLY A 174 2.47 1.13 -21.13
CA GLY A 174 1.03 0.85 -21.20
C GLY A 174 0.67 -0.46 -21.93
N SER A 175 1.56 -1.46 -21.87
CA SER A 175 1.29 -2.79 -22.43
C SER A 175 0.04 -3.43 -21.81
N GLY A 176 -0.85 -3.99 -22.64
CA GLY A 176 -2.06 -4.69 -22.19
C GLY A 176 -1.87 -6.19 -21.91
N SER A 177 -0.64 -6.69 -21.98
CA SER A 177 -0.33 -8.12 -21.84
C SER A 177 -0.79 -8.67 -20.48
N SER A 178 -1.33 -9.89 -20.46
CA SER A 178 -1.69 -10.54 -19.20
C SER A 178 -0.43 -10.93 -18.44
N LEU A 179 -0.42 -10.64 -17.15
CA LEU A 179 0.60 -11.10 -16.21
C LEU A 179 0.11 -12.30 -15.42
N ASN A 180 1.03 -13.17 -15.00
CA ASN A 180 0.77 -14.26 -14.06
C ASN A 180 1.24 -13.89 -12.64
N LEU A 181 1.08 -12.61 -12.28
CA LEU A 181 1.28 -12.11 -10.93
C LEU A 181 -0.07 -12.12 -10.21
N LYS A 182 -0.05 -12.33 -8.90
CA LYS A 182 -1.26 -12.42 -8.09
C LYS A 182 -1.16 -11.45 -6.93
N VAL A 183 -2.26 -10.76 -6.70
CA VAL A 183 -2.53 -10.06 -5.45
C VAL A 183 -3.62 -10.83 -4.75
N GLU A 184 -3.40 -11.16 -3.48
CA GLU A 184 -4.35 -11.95 -2.71
C GLU A 184 -5.07 -11.08 -1.68
N ASN A 185 -6.37 -11.34 -1.55
CA ASN A 185 -7.27 -10.82 -0.54
C ASN A 185 -7.64 -11.96 0.40
N ILE A 186 -7.77 -11.68 1.70
CA ILE A 186 -8.32 -12.65 2.65
C ILE A 186 -9.79 -12.31 2.83
N ILE A 187 -10.69 -13.17 2.34
CA ILE A 187 -12.14 -12.92 2.44
C ILE A 187 -12.53 -12.77 3.91
N TYR A 188 -13.14 -11.64 4.22
CA TYR A 188 -13.59 -11.27 5.55
C TYR A 188 -14.40 -12.39 6.22
N GLY A 189 -14.08 -12.67 7.49
CA GLY A 189 -14.75 -13.68 8.32
C GLY A 189 -14.49 -15.14 7.93
N SER A 190 -13.77 -15.41 6.84
CA SER A 190 -13.56 -16.78 6.34
C SER A 190 -12.12 -17.29 6.43
N GLY A 191 -11.13 -16.38 6.44
CA GLY A 191 -9.71 -16.70 6.40
C GLY A 191 -9.22 -17.27 5.05
N LYS A 192 -10.06 -17.30 4.01
CA LYS A 192 -9.71 -17.84 2.69
C LYS A 192 -9.06 -16.78 1.81
N SER A 193 -7.89 -17.09 1.26
CA SER A 193 -7.25 -16.27 0.23
C SER A 193 -7.94 -16.41 -1.13
N VAL A 194 -8.17 -15.29 -1.81
CA VAL A 194 -8.64 -15.22 -3.19
C VAL A 194 -7.86 -14.17 -3.98
N VAL A 195 -7.74 -14.37 -5.29
CA VAL A 195 -7.11 -13.37 -6.16
C VAL A 195 -7.97 -12.12 -6.20
N ALA A 196 -7.34 -10.95 -6.00
CA ALA A 196 -8.00 -9.66 -6.05
C ALA A 196 -8.68 -9.41 -7.42
N PRO A 197 -9.86 -8.77 -7.43
CA PRO A 197 -10.62 -8.51 -8.65
C PRO A 197 -9.99 -7.46 -9.57
#